data_AF-X0Y427-F1
#
_entry.id   AF-X0Y427-F1
#
_cell.length_a   1.000
_cell.length_b   1.000
_cell.length_c   1.000
_cell.angle_alpha   90.00
_cell.angle_beta   90.00
_cell.angle_gamma   90.00
#
_symmetry.space_group_name_H-M   'P 1'
#
loop_
_entity.id
_entity.type
_entity.pdbx_description
1 polymer ?
#
loop_
_entity_poly.entity_id
_entity_poly.type
_entity_poly.pdbx_seq_one_letter_code
_entity_poly.pdbx_strand_id
1 'polypeptide(L)'
;ATGEEKLVLADSSNNRVLIWNSIPTQINQPPDLVIGQKDLYSNQPGLAADKLNWPVGVATDGKHLLVADTENNRVLIWNEFPTQNGAPADLVLGAPDFTTMGKIPLPHPDGWEKKYFRWPWDVFTDGTRVIITGTGIGNVLIW
;
A
#
# COMPACT_ATOMS: atom_id res chain seq x y z
N ALA A 1 -20.80 -8.82 -2.50
CA ALA A 1 -20.63 -10.27 -2.33
C ALA A 1 -20.48 -10.54 -0.83
N THR A 2 -21.02 -11.65 -0.33
CA THR A 2 -21.06 -12.01 1.09
C THR A 2 -19.65 -12.05 1.71
N GLY A 3 -19.34 -11.14 2.63
CA GLY A 3 -18.09 -11.13 3.39
C GLY A 3 -18.10 -9.94 4.35
N GLU A 4 -17.76 -10.18 5.61
CA GLU A 4 -17.80 -9.21 6.71
C GLU A 4 -17.14 -7.87 6.32
N GLU A 5 -17.81 -6.76 6.60
CA GLU A 5 -17.30 -5.41 6.29
C GLU A 5 -16.04 -5.14 7.12
N LYS A 6 -14.89 -5.06 6.44
CA LYS A 6 -13.60 -4.70 7.04
C LYS A 6 -13.34 -3.20 6.92
N LEU A 7 -12.63 -2.65 7.90
CA LEU A 7 -12.07 -1.30 7.82
C LEU A 7 -10.55 -1.40 7.66
N VAL A 8 -10.01 -0.77 6.62
CA VAL A 8 -8.57 -0.66 6.36
C VAL A 8 -8.21 0.82 6.36
N LEU A 9 -7.17 1.19 7.11
CA LEU A 9 -6.80 2.58 7.32
C LEU A 9 -5.29 2.76 7.27
N ALA A 10 -4.81 3.74 6.50
CA ALA A 10 -3.41 4.16 6.55
C ALA A 10 -3.15 5.06 7.77
N ASP A 11 -2.17 4.69 8.59
CA ASP A 11 -1.69 5.45 9.73
C ASP A 11 -0.29 6.00 9.39
N SER A 12 -0.28 6.99 8.49
CA SER A 12 0.90 7.41 7.72
C SER A 12 2.12 7.73 8.58
N SER A 13 1.96 8.55 9.62
CA SER A 13 3.07 8.97 10.48
C SER A 13 3.62 7.84 11.35
N ASN A 14 2.88 6.75 11.51
CA ASN A 14 3.34 5.54 12.19
C ASN A 14 3.85 4.46 11.22
N ASN A 15 3.97 4.76 9.93
CA ASN A 15 4.54 3.87 8.92
C ASN A 15 3.82 2.50 8.89
N ARG A 16 2.49 2.53 8.93
CA ARG A 16 1.69 1.30 9.02
C ARG A 16 0.28 1.46 8.43
N VAL A 17 -0.35 0.32 8.17
CA VAL A 17 -1.78 0.21 7.86
C VAL A 17 -2.45 -0.59 8.96
N LEU A 18 -3.59 -0.11 9.44
CA LEU A 18 -4.41 -0.73 10.46
C LEU A 18 -5.61 -1.43 9.82
N ILE A 19 -5.94 -2.61 10.31
CA ILE A 19 -7.06 -3.41 9.81
C ILE A 19 -7.96 -3.81 10.97
N TRP A 20 -9.25 -3.55 10.84
CA TRP A 20 -10.29 -4.17 11.62
C TRP A 20 -11.04 -5.17 10.75
N ASN A 21 -11.19 -6.40 11.24
CA ASN A 21 -11.95 -7.45 10.57
C ASN A 21 -13.47 -7.22 10.62
N SER A 22 -13.91 -6.24 11.40
CA SER A 22 -15.28 -5.75 11.47
C SER A 22 -15.29 -4.23 11.68
N ILE A 23 -16.29 -3.52 11.19
CA ILE A 23 -16.47 -2.10 11.50
C ILE A 23 -16.49 -1.87 13.03
N PRO A 24 -15.61 -1.00 13.58
CA PRO A 24 -15.60 -0.70 15.01
C PRO A 24 -16.96 -0.23 15.52
N THR A 25 -17.44 -0.81 16.61
CA THR A 25 -18.72 -0.44 17.24
C THR A 25 -18.55 0.29 18.56
N GLN A 26 -17.32 0.37 19.06
CA GLN A 26 -16.95 1.03 20.30
C GLN A 26 -15.88 2.08 20.04
N ILE A 27 -15.92 3.15 20.83
CA ILE A 27 -14.90 4.19 20.82
C ILE A 27 -13.55 3.55 21.18
N ASN A 28 -12.51 3.87 20.39
CA ASN A 28 -11.14 3.38 20.58
C ASN A 28 -10.99 1.84 20.52
N GLN A 29 -11.87 1.13 19.82
CA GLN A 29 -11.66 -0.29 19.56
C GLN A 29 -10.34 -0.49 18.81
N PRO A 30 -9.39 -1.30 19.34
CA PRO A 30 -8.10 -1.50 18.70
C PRO A 30 -8.27 -2.26 17.38
N PRO A 31 -7.37 -2.04 16.40
CA PRO A 31 -7.32 -2.84 15.18
C PRO A 31 -6.93 -4.29 15.49
N ASP A 32 -7.41 -5.20 14.66
CA ASP A 32 -7.11 -6.63 14.78
C ASP A 32 -5.73 -6.96 14.20
N LEU A 33 -5.33 -6.25 13.13
CA LEU A 33 -4.06 -6.46 12.44
C LEU A 33 -3.36 -5.15 12.10
N VAL A 34 -2.04 -5.24 11.94
CA VAL A 34 -1.19 -4.17 11.43
C VAL A 34 -0.27 -4.66 10.31
N ILE A 35 -0.19 -3.88 9.25
CA ILE A 35 0.69 -4.11 8.10
C ILE A 35 1.78 -3.05 8.08
N GLY A 36 2.98 -3.43 7.65
CA GLY A 36 4.17 -2.59 7.68
C GLY A 36 4.93 -2.63 9.01
N GLN A 37 4.39 -3.31 10.04
CA GLN A 37 4.99 -3.43 11.36
C GLN A 37 4.71 -4.78 12.01
N LYS A 38 5.58 -5.20 12.93
CA LYS A 38 5.46 -6.47 13.66
C LYS A 38 4.33 -6.48 14.70
N ASP A 39 3.94 -5.31 15.19
CA ASP A 39 2.96 -5.13 16.26
C ASP A 39 2.37 -3.71 16.26
N LEU A 40 1.35 -3.48 17.10
CA LEU A 40 0.62 -2.22 17.21
C LEU A 40 1.42 -1.08 17.89
N TYR A 41 2.68 -1.30 18.26
CA TYR A 41 3.48 -0.31 19.00
C TYR A 41 4.71 0.16 18.21
N SER A 42 5.20 -0.67 17.30
CA SER A 42 6.31 -0.38 16.42
C SER A 42 5.88 0.59 15.30
N ASN A 43 6.79 1.46 14.89
CA ASN A 43 6.52 2.50 13.88
C ASN A 43 7.73 2.84 13.00
N GLN A 44 8.76 1.99 12.98
CA GLN A 44 9.99 2.29 12.24
C GLN A 44 9.76 2.13 10.72
N PRO A 45 10.13 3.14 9.92
CA PRO A 45 10.00 3.05 8.47
C PRO A 45 10.99 2.04 7.89
N GLY A 46 10.73 1.55 6.69
CA GLY A 46 11.67 0.68 5.98
C GLY A 46 11.25 0.32 4.57
N LEU A 47 12.16 -0.34 3.85
CA LEU A 47 11.92 -0.80 2.48
C LEU A 47 11.47 -2.25 2.41
N ALA A 48 11.79 -3.14 3.34
CA ALA A 48 11.43 -4.56 3.23
C ALA A 48 9.93 -4.82 2.92
N ALA A 49 9.60 -6.01 2.42
CA ALA A 49 8.24 -6.35 1.98
C ALA A 49 7.19 -6.26 3.11
N ASP A 50 7.62 -6.34 4.37
CA ASP A 50 6.83 -6.19 5.59
C ASP A 50 6.95 -4.78 6.21
N LYS A 51 7.52 -3.81 5.49
CA LYS A 51 7.77 -2.44 5.93
C LYS A 51 7.13 -1.42 4.99
N LEU A 52 6.72 -0.32 5.61
CA LEU A 52 6.17 0.85 4.94
C LEU A 52 6.93 2.10 5.38
N ASN A 53 6.81 3.18 4.64
CA ASN A 53 7.33 4.50 4.93
C ASN A 53 6.33 5.54 4.43
N TRP A 54 5.65 6.18 5.39
CA TRP A 54 4.59 7.16 5.14
C TRP A 54 3.53 6.68 4.12
N PRO A 55 2.80 5.58 4.39
CA PRO A 55 1.77 5.07 3.49
C PRO A 55 0.56 6.02 3.47
N VAL A 56 -0.06 6.22 2.30
CA VAL A 56 -1.19 7.16 2.13
C VAL A 56 -2.45 6.45 1.64
N GLY A 57 -2.49 6.09 0.35
CA GLY A 57 -3.62 5.40 -0.25
C GLY A 57 -3.67 3.91 0.12
N VAL A 58 -4.88 3.40 0.36
CA VAL A 58 -5.14 1.97 0.59
C VAL A 58 -6.38 1.55 -0.19
N ALA A 59 -6.33 0.37 -0.80
CA ALA A 59 -7.47 -0.20 -1.51
C ALA A 59 -7.54 -1.72 -1.35
N THR A 60 -8.75 -2.25 -1.39
CA THR A 60 -9.01 -3.69 -1.36
C THR A 60 -10.29 -4.00 -2.12
N ASP A 61 -10.31 -5.16 -2.77
CA ASP A 61 -11.51 -5.79 -3.35
C ASP A 61 -12.07 -6.89 -2.41
N GLY A 62 -11.54 -7.00 -1.19
CA GLY A 62 -11.82 -8.06 -0.22
C GLY A 62 -10.90 -9.27 -0.30
N LYS A 63 -10.16 -9.45 -1.40
CA LYS A 63 -9.15 -10.51 -1.56
C LYS A 63 -7.73 -9.95 -1.58
N HIS A 64 -7.49 -8.89 -2.33
CA HIS A 64 -6.20 -8.24 -2.47
C HIS A 64 -6.13 -7.01 -1.57
N LEU A 65 -4.94 -6.65 -1.11
CA LEU A 65 -4.68 -5.38 -0.44
C LEU A 65 -3.59 -4.62 -1.21
N LEU A 66 -3.86 -3.35 -1.53
CA LEU A 66 -2.91 -2.45 -2.17
C LEU A 66 -2.62 -1.30 -1.22
N VAL A 67 -1.34 -0.94 -1.09
CA VAL A 67 -0.90 0.18 -0.26
C VAL A 67 0.05 1.07 -1.06
N ALA A 68 -0.28 2.34 -1.17
CA ALA A 68 0.65 3.37 -1.64
C ALA A 68 1.68 3.64 -0.54
N ASP A 69 2.91 3.17 -0.76
CA ASP A 69 4.05 3.35 0.13
C ASP A 69 4.84 4.57 -0.33
N THR A 70 4.28 5.75 -0.02
CA THR A 70 4.49 6.99 -0.76
C THR A 70 5.93 7.50 -0.71
N GLU A 71 6.57 7.53 0.46
CA GLU A 71 7.97 7.97 0.57
C GLU A 71 8.93 6.98 -0.10
N ASN A 72 8.57 5.69 -0.15
CA ASN A 72 9.34 4.68 -0.86
C ASN A 72 9.08 4.66 -2.38
N ASN A 73 8.22 5.54 -2.90
CA ASN A 73 7.86 5.67 -4.32
C ASN A 73 7.41 4.35 -4.96
N ARG A 74 6.60 3.56 -4.24
CA ARG A 74 6.13 2.26 -4.72
C ARG A 74 4.71 1.98 -4.26
N VAL A 75 4.10 0.98 -4.87
CA VAL A 75 2.85 0.37 -4.38
C VAL A 75 3.14 -1.08 -4.04
N LEU A 76 2.78 -1.48 -2.82
CA LEU A 76 2.85 -2.86 -2.37
C LEU A 76 1.50 -3.55 -2.54
N ILE A 77 1.52 -4.81 -2.96
CA ILE A 77 0.31 -5.62 -3.18
C ILE A 77 0.45 -6.94 -2.44
N TRP A 78 -0.60 -7.28 -1.69
CA TRP A 78 -0.83 -8.61 -1.15
C TRP A 78 -1.87 -9.30 -2.03
N ASN A 79 -1.51 -10.48 -2.56
CA ASN A 79 -2.36 -11.27 -3.44
C ASN A 79 -3.51 -11.98 -2.69
N GLU A 80 -3.34 -12.13 -1.38
CA GLU A 80 -4.36 -12.58 -0.44
C GLU A 80 -4.45 -11.61 0.73
N PHE A 81 -5.64 -11.44 1.29
CA PHE A 81 -5.87 -10.45 2.33
C PHE A 81 -5.10 -10.87 3.59
N PRO A 82 -4.27 -10.01 4.17
CA PRO A 82 -3.42 -10.39 5.29
C PRO A 82 -4.20 -10.95 6.49
N THR A 83 -3.66 -12.00 7.11
CA THR A 83 -4.24 -12.65 8.30
C THR A 83 -3.37 -12.55 9.55
N GLN A 84 -2.20 -11.92 9.45
CA GLN A 84 -1.25 -11.75 10.55
C GLN A 84 -0.54 -10.39 10.47
N ASN A 85 -0.02 -9.93 11.62
CA ASN A 85 0.77 -8.70 11.69
C ASN A 85 2.05 -8.81 10.87
N GLY A 86 2.41 -7.73 10.20
CA GLY A 86 3.65 -7.65 9.43
C GLY A 86 3.72 -8.67 8.29
N ALA A 87 2.58 -9.10 7.75
CA ALA A 87 2.57 -9.96 6.58
C ALA A 87 3.36 -9.29 5.44
N PRO A 88 4.33 -9.97 4.80
CA PRO A 88 5.10 -9.41 3.71
C PRO A 88 4.22 -9.28 2.45
N ALA A 89 4.42 -8.21 1.69
CA ALA A 89 3.78 -8.03 0.39
C ALA A 89 4.29 -9.07 -0.63
N ASP A 90 3.42 -9.46 -1.55
CA ASP A 90 3.72 -10.45 -2.60
C ASP A 90 4.28 -9.79 -3.87
N LEU A 91 3.89 -8.54 -4.13
CA LEU A 91 4.30 -7.80 -5.32
C LEU A 91 4.61 -6.34 -4.99
N VAL A 92 5.53 -5.77 -5.77
CA VAL A 92 5.90 -4.35 -5.74
C VAL A 92 5.79 -3.74 -7.13
N LEU A 93 5.11 -2.60 -7.22
CA LEU A 93 5.02 -1.77 -8.43
C LEU A 93 5.81 -0.48 -8.23
N GLY A 94 6.43 0.04 -9.29
CA GLY A 94 7.18 1.31 -9.26
C GLY A 94 8.61 1.22 -8.72
N ALA A 95 9.02 0.06 -8.20
CA ALA A 95 10.38 -0.23 -7.74
C ALA A 95 10.90 -1.54 -8.35
N PRO A 96 12.23 -1.72 -8.50
CA PRO A 96 12.80 -2.92 -9.12
C PRO A 96 12.73 -4.16 -8.22
N ASP A 97 12.69 -3.96 -6.90
CA ASP A 97 12.63 -5.00 -5.89
C ASP A 97 12.07 -4.40 -4.58
N PHE A 98 11.91 -5.22 -3.55
CA PHE A 98 11.42 -4.76 -2.24
C PHE A 98 12.46 -3.94 -1.47
N THR A 99 13.75 -3.99 -1.79
CA THR A 99 14.80 -3.34 -0.99
C THR A 99 15.31 -2.03 -1.58
N THR A 100 14.77 -1.61 -2.72
CA THR A 100 15.19 -0.43 -3.45
C THR A 100 14.04 0.56 -3.56
N MET A 101 14.25 1.82 -3.18
CA MET A 101 13.26 2.89 -3.37
C MET A 101 12.97 3.08 -4.86
N GLY A 102 11.68 3.24 -5.20
CA GLY A 102 11.24 3.48 -6.57
C GLY A 102 11.82 4.77 -7.15
N LYS A 103 12.27 4.71 -8.42
CA LYS A 103 12.85 5.85 -9.13
C LYS A 103 12.45 5.80 -10.60
N ILE A 104 12.29 6.97 -11.20
CA ILE A 104 12.12 7.12 -12.64
C ILE A 104 13.51 7.12 -13.29
N PRO A 105 13.78 6.26 -14.29
CA PRO A 105 15.08 6.23 -14.98
C PRO A 105 15.40 7.55 -15.69
N LEU A 106 16.69 7.92 -15.69
CA LEU A 106 17.24 9.03 -16.47
C LEU A 106 18.37 8.51 -17.40
N PRO A 107 18.41 8.90 -18.69
CA PRO A 107 17.39 9.69 -19.39
C PRO A 107 16.04 8.93 -19.48
N HIS A 108 14.95 9.67 -19.59
CA HIS A 108 13.61 9.07 -19.64
C HIS A 108 13.44 8.26 -20.94
N PRO A 109 13.07 6.96 -20.87
CA PRO A 109 12.79 6.17 -22.06
C PRO A 109 11.44 6.58 -22.69
N ASP A 110 11.22 6.21 -23.95
CA ASP A 110 9.94 6.47 -24.63
C ASP A 110 8.76 5.84 -23.88
N GLY A 111 7.71 6.63 -23.65
CA GLY A 111 6.49 6.18 -22.96
C GLY A 111 6.65 5.94 -21.46
N TRP A 112 7.71 6.47 -20.84
CA TRP A 112 7.96 6.34 -19.40
C TRP A 112 6.79 6.82 -18.54
N GLU A 113 6.07 7.85 -18.96
CA GLU A 113 4.96 8.47 -18.25
C GLU A 113 3.76 7.52 -18.05
N LYS A 114 3.71 6.44 -18.83
CA LYS A 114 2.68 5.38 -18.76
C LYS A 114 3.14 4.14 -17.98
N LYS A 115 4.39 4.11 -17.50
CA LYS A 115 5.00 2.96 -16.85
C LYS A 115 5.49 3.25 -15.44
N TYR A 116 5.89 4.49 -15.19
CA TYR A 116 6.46 4.92 -13.92
C TYR A 116 5.57 5.95 -13.24
N PHE A 117 5.59 5.93 -11.91
CA PHE A 117 4.95 6.92 -11.06
C PHE A 117 5.94 7.37 -9.99
N ARG A 118 5.69 8.53 -9.40
CA ARG A 118 6.44 9.06 -8.26
C ARG A 118 5.45 9.64 -7.26
N TRP A 119 5.72 9.45 -5.97
CA TRP A 119 4.81 9.87 -4.90
C TRP A 119 3.39 9.35 -5.15
N PRO A 120 3.19 8.01 -5.11
CA PRO A 120 1.86 7.44 -5.23
C PRO A 120 1.01 7.96 -4.07
N TRP A 121 -0.10 8.61 -4.37
CA TRP A 121 -0.94 9.24 -3.36
C TRP A 121 -2.15 8.38 -3.02
N ASP A 122 -2.88 7.99 -4.05
CA ASP A 122 -4.06 7.14 -3.93
C ASP A 122 -3.99 5.94 -4.88
N VAL A 123 -4.62 4.84 -4.47
CA VAL A 123 -4.70 3.58 -5.21
C VAL A 123 -6.13 3.06 -5.20
N PHE A 124 -6.52 2.35 -6.26
CA PHE A 124 -7.82 1.69 -6.36
C PHE A 124 -7.67 0.32 -7.02
N THR A 125 -8.53 -0.62 -6.63
CA THR A 125 -8.70 -1.91 -7.30
C THR A 125 -10.15 -2.37 -7.29
N ASP A 126 -10.57 -3.06 -8.35
CA ASP A 126 -11.81 -3.85 -8.40
C ASP A 126 -11.54 -5.37 -8.48
N GLY A 127 -10.28 -5.77 -8.26
CA GLY A 127 -9.80 -7.15 -8.40
C GLY A 127 -9.34 -7.53 -9.80
N THR A 128 -9.62 -6.71 -10.81
CA THR A 128 -9.18 -6.91 -12.19
C THR A 128 -8.32 -5.77 -12.71
N ARG A 129 -8.47 -4.57 -12.15
CA ARG A 129 -7.75 -3.36 -12.55
C ARG A 129 -7.08 -2.72 -11.35
N VAL A 130 -5.96 -2.04 -11.60
CA VAL A 130 -5.28 -1.20 -10.61
C VAL A 130 -5.17 0.21 -11.15
N ILE A 131 -5.63 1.18 -10.37
CA ILE A 131 -5.47 2.61 -10.67
C ILE A 131 -4.54 3.22 -9.63
N ILE A 132 -3.54 3.98 -10.08
CA ILE A 132 -2.56 4.64 -9.20
C ILE A 132 -2.45 6.09 -9.61
N THR A 133 -2.56 7.00 -8.64
CA THR A 133 -2.33 8.43 -8.86
C THR A 133 -0.92 8.79 -8.35
N GLY A 134 -0.08 9.31 -9.23
CA GLY A 134 1.27 9.78 -8.90
C GLY A 134 1.31 11.31 -8.88
N THR A 135 1.39 11.91 -7.69
CA THR A 135 1.39 13.39 -7.57
C THR A 135 2.76 13.99 -7.83
N GLY A 136 3.83 13.22 -7.67
CA GLY A 136 5.21 13.70 -7.89
C GLY A 136 5.56 14.03 -9.34
N ILE A 137 4.77 13.53 -10.29
CA ILE A 137 4.89 13.84 -11.73
C ILE A 137 3.54 14.13 -12.41
N GLY A 138 2.43 14.16 -11.65
CA GLY A 138 1.09 14.49 -12.14
C GLY A 138 0.53 13.48 -13.13
N ASN A 139 0.59 12.17 -12.83
CA ASN A 139 0.07 11.13 -13.71
C ASN A 139 -0.95 10.21 -13.03
N VAL A 140 -1.75 9.54 -13.86
CA VAL A 140 -2.64 8.44 -13.46
C VAL A 140 -2.26 7.24 -14.31
N LEU A 141 -1.97 6.13 -13.65
CA LEU A 141 -1.68 4.86 -14.30
C LEU A 141 -2.85 3.91 -14.09
N ILE A 142 -3.18 3.17 -15.13
CA ILE A 142 -4.23 2.16 -15.13
C ILE A 142 -3.62 0.88 -15.69
N TRP A 143 -3.68 -0.18 -14.91
CA TRP A 143 -3.30 -1.54 -15.31
C TRP A 143 -4.53 -2.44 -15.32
#